data_AF-A0A7V9RFV6-F1
#
_entry.id   AF-A0A7V9RFV6-F1
#
_cell.length_a   1.000
_cell.length_b   1.000
_cell.length_c   1.000
_cell.angle_alpha   90.00
_cell.angle_beta   90.00
_cell.angle_gamma   90.00
#
_symmetry.space_group_name_H-M   'P 1'
#
loop_
_entity.id
_entity.type
_entity.pdbx_description
1 polymer ?
#
loop_
_entity_poly.entity_id
_entity_poly.type
_entity_poly.pdbx_seq_one_letter_code
_entity_poly.pdbx_strand_id
1 'polypeptide(L)'
;MRIALVLAGVLACGAPPAPLTPAISNTGEQRQGGDRDGDGLRDDVDKCPDSDEDYDQFEDTDGCPEPDNDRDGVLDRDDSCPNVAEDRDGDADEDGCPERTGGSDRDGDGVADQLDKCPDEPEDFDQFQDGDGCPDPDNDSDGIADVDDLCPNDPEDKDGFEDEDGCPDPDNDRDGIPDVADKCPNEPETKNGRQDDDGCPDR
;
A
#
# COMPACT_ATOMS: atom_id res chain seq x y z
N MET A 1 -33.82 -56.31 -8.27
CA MET A 1 -35.13 -55.66 -8.47
C MET A 1 -34.86 -54.23 -8.90
N ARG A 2 -34.88 -53.97 -10.20
CA ARG A 2 -35.99 -53.37 -10.96
C ARG A 2 -36.11 -51.84 -10.77
N ILE A 3 -35.70 -51.12 -11.82
CA ILE A 3 -36.46 -50.06 -12.54
C ILE A 3 -36.62 -48.74 -11.74
N ALA A 4 -36.39 -47.53 -12.25
CA ALA A 4 -36.68 -46.99 -13.58
C ALA A 4 -35.76 -45.80 -13.93
N LEU A 5 -35.36 -45.78 -15.20
CA LEU A 5 -34.91 -44.60 -15.93
C LEU A 5 -36.18 -43.81 -16.34
N VAL A 6 -36.33 -42.58 -15.86
CA VAL A 6 -37.44 -41.70 -16.27
C VAL A 6 -36.94 -40.79 -17.39
N LEU A 7 -37.37 -41.08 -18.62
CA LEU A 7 -37.33 -40.13 -19.73
C LEU A 7 -38.37 -39.03 -19.47
N ALA A 8 -37.91 -37.80 -19.28
CA ALA A 8 -38.77 -36.61 -19.32
C ALA A 8 -38.85 -36.13 -20.78
N GLY A 9 -40.08 -36.18 -21.32
CA GLY A 9 -40.41 -35.81 -22.68
C GLY A 9 -40.37 -34.31 -22.94
N VAL A 10 -40.03 -33.99 -24.18
CA VAL A 10 -40.02 -32.65 -24.76
C VAL A 10 -41.47 -32.16 -24.88
N LEU A 11 -41.86 -31.20 -24.05
CA LEU A 11 -43.15 -30.53 -24.13
C LEU A 11 -42.97 -29.22 -24.90
N ALA A 12 -43.34 -29.22 -26.17
CA ALA A 12 -43.46 -28.03 -26.99
C ALA A 12 -44.68 -27.20 -26.53
N CYS A 13 -44.43 -26.02 -25.95
CA CYS A 13 -45.45 -25.01 -25.69
C CYS A 13 -45.40 -23.96 -26.81
N GLY A 14 -46.54 -23.77 -27.49
CA GLY A 14 -46.72 -22.82 -28.58
C GLY A 14 -46.51 -21.37 -28.17
N ALA A 15 -45.98 -20.57 -29.10
CA ALA A 15 -45.83 -19.14 -28.97
C ALA A 15 -47.21 -18.44 -28.84
N PRO A 16 -47.38 -17.49 -27.90
CA PRO A 16 -48.57 -16.64 -27.85
C PRO A 16 -48.56 -15.60 -28.98
N PRO A 17 -49.72 -15.15 -29.49
CA PRO A 17 -49.79 -14.11 -30.49
C PRO A 17 -49.36 -12.75 -29.91
N ALA A 18 -48.57 -12.00 -30.69
CA ALA A 18 -48.09 -10.66 -30.35
C ALA A 18 -49.26 -9.67 -30.16
N PRO A 19 -49.21 -8.78 -29.15
CA PRO A 19 -50.17 -7.69 -29.02
C PRO A 19 -49.86 -6.57 -30.03
N LEU A 20 -50.88 -6.16 -30.79
CA LEU A 20 -50.86 -4.94 -31.59
C LEU A 20 -50.94 -3.74 -30.64
N THR A 21 -49.86 -3.00 -30.45
CA THR A 21 -49.89 -1.67 -29.80
C THR A 21 -50.15 -0.57 -30.84
N PRO A 22 -50.88 0.50 -30.47
CA PRO A 22 -51.33 1.52 -31.41
C PRO A 22 -50.21 2.51 -31.72
N ALA A 23 -50.22 3.04 -32.95
CA ALA A 23 -49.37 4.15 -33.37
C ALA A 23 -49.59 5.37 -32.47
N ILE A 24 -48.55 5.77 -31.74
CA ILE A 24 -48.56 7.04 -31.00
C ILE A 24 -48.28 8.15 -32.01
N SER A 25 -49.30 8.98 -32.22
CA SER A 25 -49.23 10.22 -32.98
C SER A 25 -48.20 11.18 -32.39
N ASN A 26 -47.26 11.57 -33.23
CA ASN A 26 -46.23 12.54 -32.96
C ASN A 26 -46.80 13.96 -33.13
N THR A 27 -47.10 14.65 -32.03
CA THR A 27 -47.24 16.11 -31.98
C THR A 27 -46.93 16.63 -30.58
N GLY A 28 -45.75 17.22 -30.39
CA GLY A 28 -45.41 17.95 -29.17
C GLY A 28 -43.90 18.13 -28.94
N GLU A 29 -43.31 19.09 -29.65
CA GLU A 29 -42.27 20.00 -29.11
C GLU A 29 -41.10 19.35 -28.35
N GLN A 30 -40.11 18.87 -29.09
CA GLN A 30 -38.76 18.67 -28.57
C GLN A 30 -37.84 19.57 -29.38
N ARG A 31 -37.49 20.75 -28.82
CA ARG A 31 -36.24 21.40 -29.19
C ARG A 31 -35.12 20.53 -28.60
N GLN A 32 -34.85 19.39 -29.23
CA GLN A 32 -33.64 18.63 -28.93
C GLN A 32 -32.50 19.43 -29.52
N GLY A 33 -31.80 20.18 -28.65
CA GLY A 33 -30.45 20.66 -28.97
C GLY A 33 -29.62 19.48 -29.43
N GLY A 34 -28.75 19.71 -30.41
CA GLY A 34 -27.87 18.67 -30.90
C GLY A 34 -26.87 18.25 -29.83
N ASP A 35 -26.06 17.28 -30.19
CA ASP A 35 -24.88 16.81 -29.47
C ASP A 35 -23.85 16.72 -30.59
N ARG A 36 -22.98 17.73 -30.68
CA ARG A 36 -22.22 18.04 -31.90
C ARG A 36 -20.89 17.31 -31.96
N ASP A 37 -20.24 17.14 -30.82
CA ASP A 37 -19.04 16.33 -30.58
C ASP A 37 -19.39 14.87 -30.24
N GLY A 38 -20.58 14.59 -29.73
CA GLY A 38 -21.04 13.24 -29.48
C GLY A 38 -20.60 12.69 -28.12
N ASP A 39 -20.30 13.58 -27.16
CA ASP A 39 -19.79 13.22 -25.84
C ASP A 39 -20.90 12.77 -24.88
N GLY A 40 -22.17 12.95 -25.25
CA GLY A 40 -23.34 12.55 -24.47
C GLY A 40 -24.03 13.69 -23.72
N LEU A 41 -23.48 14.90 -23.75
CA LEU A 41 -24.15 16.13 -23.35
C LEU A 41 -24.82 16.78 -24.57
N ARG A 42 -25.76 17.68 -24.31
CA ARG A 42 -26.44 18.41 -25.39
C ARG A 42 -25.82 19.78 -25.50
N ASP A 43 -25.78 20.34 -26.72
CA ASP A 43 -25.32 21.69 -27.06
C ASP A 43 -25.82 22.81 -26.12
N ASP A 44 -26.98 22.62 -25.47
CA ASP A 44 -27.59 23.61 -24.58
C ASP A 44 -27.15 23.53 -23.12
N VAL A 45 -26.51 22.44 -22.72
CA VAL A 45 -25.98 22.18 -21.37
C VAL A 45 -24.46 21.97 -21.35
N ASP A 46 -23.89 21.64 -22.49
CA ASP A 46 -22.47 21.44 -22.74
C ASP A 46 -21.74 22.79 -22.80
N LYS A 47 -20.64 22.91 -22.04
CA LYS A 47 -19.80 24.12 -22.02
C LYS A 47 -18.83 24.18 -23.19
N CYS A 48 -18.49 23.06 -23.81
CA CYS A 48 -17.65 22.95 -24.99
C CYS A 48 -18.32 22.18 -26.14
N PRO A 49 -19.43 22.68 -26.73
CA PRO A 49 -20.27 21.96 -27.71
C PRO A 49 -19.67 21.57 -29.07
N ASP A 50 -18.36 21.70 -29.23
CA ASP A 50 -17.64 21.30 -30.44
C ASP A 50 -16.37 20.49 -30.07
N SER A 51 -16.22 20.03 -28.84
CA SER A 51 -15.04 19.33 -28.32
C SER A 51 -15.48 18.29 -27.29
N ASP A 52 -15.18 17.03 -27.59
CA ASP A 52 -15.55 15.91 -26.75
C ASP A 52 -14.78 15.93 -25.42
N GLU A 53 -15.53 15.75 -24.33
CA GLU A 53 -15.05 15.40 -23.00
C GLU A 53 -14.07 14.19 -23.05
N ASP A 54 -12.97 14.25 -22.30
CA ASP A 54 -11.93 13.21 -22.28
C ASP A 54 -12.07 12.18 -21.15
N TYR A 55 -12.99 12.42 -20.20
CA TYR A 55 -13.45 11.45 -19.19
C TYR A 55 -12.31 10.85 -18.36
N ASP A 56 -11.48 11.69 -17.75
CA ASP A 56 -10.29 11.30 -17.00
C ASP A 56 -10.50 11.28 -15.47
N GLN A 57 -11.72 11.58 -14.99
CA GLN A 57 -12.14 11.75 -13.59
C GLN A 57 -11.88 13.15 -13.00
N PHE A 58 -11.43 14.10 -13.81
CA PHE A 58 -11.41 15.51 -13.50
C PHE A 58 -12.52 16.22 -14.26
N GLU A 59 -13.28 17.08 -13.58
CA GLU A 59 -14.36 17.93 -14.12
C GLU A 59 -15.38 17.34 -15.15
N ASP A 60 -15.48 16.01 -15.35
CA ASP A 60 -16.27 15.20 -16.33
C ASP A 60 -17.77 15.55 -16.59
N THR A 61 -18.34 16.50 -15.86
CA THR A 61 -19.77 16.80 -15.86
C THR A 61 -20.16 17.99 -16.71
N ASP A 62 -19.18 18.70 -17.28
CA ASP A 62 -19.44 19.97 -17.95
C ASP A 62 -19.27 19.95 -19.48
N GLY A 63 -18.73 18.85 -20.03
CA GLY A 63 -18.62 18.61 -21.47
C GLY A 63 -17.38 19.22 -22.09
N CYS A 64 -16.42 19.63 -21.28
CA CYS A 64 -15.17 20.19 -21.75
C CYS A 64 -14.03 19.21 -21.45
N PRO A 65 -13.16 18.92 -22.42
CA PRO A 65 -11.90 18.27 -22.10
C PRO A 65 -10.98 19.24 -21.36
N GLU A 66 -10.33 18.76 -20.31
CA GLU A 66 -9.28 19.46 -19.58
C GLU A 66 -7.91 18.88 -19.97
N PRO A 67 -7.08 19.57 -20.77
CA PRO A 67 -5.79 19.03 -21.18
C PRO A 67 -4.65 19.19 -20.14
N ASP A 68 -4.92 19.88 -19.04
CA ASP A 68 -4.03 20.25 -17.93
C ASP A 68 -4.91 20.56 -16.72
N ASN A 69 -5.20 19.53 -15.92
CA ASN A 69 -6.18 19.54 -14.85
C ASN A 69 -5.80 20.47 -13.69
N ASP A 70 -4.54 20.43 -13.24
CA ASP A 70 -4.07 21.21 -12.10
C ASP A 70 -3.47 22.57 -12.49
N ARG A 71 -3.30 22.81 -13.79
CA ARG A 71 -2.91 24.08 -14.40
C ARG A 71 -1.49 24.49 -14.06
N ASP A 72 -0.62 23.52 -13.89
CA ASP A 72 0.81 23.73 -13.66
C ASP A 72 1.59 23.97 -14.96
N GLY A 73 0.97 23.76 -16.13
CA GLY A 73 1.55 23.99 -17.45
C GLY A 73 2.21 22.76 -18.10
N VAL A 74 2.22 21.60 -17.44
CA VAL A 74 2.44 20.28 -18.04
C VAL A 74 1.07 19.73 -18.44
N LEU A 75 0.98 19.07 -19.61
CA LEU A 75 -0.30 18.51 -20.06
C LEU A 75 -0.53 17.15 -19.40
N ASP A 76 -1.76 16.76 -19.08
CA ASP A 76 -2.04 15.50 -18.33
C ASP A 76 -1.44 14.23 -18.97
N ARG A 77 -1.26 14.24 -20.30
CA ARG A 77 -0.63 13.13 -21.04
C ARG A 77 0.89 13.02 -20.85
N ASP A 78 1.52 14.13 -20.48
CA ASP A 78 2.96 14.33 -20.31
C ASP A 78 3.29 14.55 -18.81
N ASP A 79 2.27 14.67 -17.96
CA ASP A 79 2.31 14.88 -16.51
C ASP A 79 2.23 13.56 -15.74
N SER A 80 3.17 13.34 -14.81
CA SER A 80 3.22 12.16 -13.96
C SER A 80 2.26 12.25 -12.75
N CYS A 81 1.82 13.46 -12.41
CA CYS A 81 0.87 13.80 -11.37
C CYS A 81 -0.27 14.70 -11.89
N PRO A 82 -1.16 14.22 -12.80
CA PRO A 82 -2.17 15.02 -13.53
C PRO A 82 -3.27 15.72 -12.72
N ASN A 83 -3.13 15.86 -11.41
CA ASN A 83 -4.10 16.47 -10.50
C ASN A 83 -3.40 17.19 -9.33
N VAL A 84 -2.07 17.30 -9.36
CA VAL A 84 -1.25 17.87 -8.29
C VAL A 84 -0.17 18.74 -8.92
N ALA A 85 -0.40 20.05 -8.89
CA ALA A 85 0.45 21.01 -9.57
C ALA A 85 1.93 20.95 -9.12
N GLU A 86 2.81 21.00 -10.12
CA GLU A 86 4.24 21.25 -10.03
C GLU A 86 4.59 22.50 -9.19
N ASP A 87 5.66 22.43 -8.40
CA ASP A 87 6.10 23.51 -7.52
C ASP A 87 7.18 24.43 -8.13
N ARG A 88 7.85 23.94 -9.19
CA ARG A 88 8.85 24.66 -10.00
C ARG A 88 10.02 25.21 -9.19
N ASP A 89 10.65 24.36 -8.39
CA ASP A 89 11.79 24.73 -7.56
C ASP A 89 13.16 24.66 -8.26
N GLY A 90 13.21 24.12 -9.49
CA GLY A 90 14.42 23.97 -10.30
C GLY A 90 15.02 22.55 -10.28
N ASP A 91 14.41 21.60 -9.57
CA ASP A 91 14.58 20.16 -9.75
C ASP A 91 13.37 19.61 -10.49
N ALA A 92 13.59 18.61 -11.36
CA ALA A 92 12.57 17.87 -12.14
C ALA A 92 11.31 18.60 -12.71
N ASP A 93 11.30 19.93 -12.82
CA ASP A 93 10.23 20.85 -13.28
C ASP A 93 9.47 20.47 -14.58
N GLU A 94 9.94 19.48 -15.33
CA GLU A 94 9.36 19.03 -16.60
C GLU A 94 8.46 17.79 -16.46
N ASP A 95 8.36 17.16 -15.28
CA ASP A 95 7.59 15.91 -15.09
C ASP A 95 6.16 16.08 -14.54
N GLY A 96 5.80 17.29 -14.11
CA GLY A 96 4.47 17.68 -13.64
C GLY A 96 4.15 17.25 -12.20
N CYS A 97 5.13 16.75 -11.46
CA CYS A 97 4.95 16.31 -10.09
C CYS A 97 5.75 17.17 -9.12
N PRO A 98 5.12 17.83 -8.12
CA PRO A 98 5.88 18.50 -7.09
C PRO A 98 6.77 17.49 -6.37
N GLU A 99 8.03 17.85 -6.25
CA GLU A 99 9.02 17.05 -5.58
C GLU A 99 8.64 17.01 -4.10
N ARG A 100 8.67 15.81 -3.49
CA ARG A 100 8.44 15.68 -2.05
C ARG A 100 9.53 16.34 -1.20
N THR A 101 10.57 16.85 -1.85
CA THR A 101 11.82 17.34 -1.30
C THR A 101 12.12 18.71 -1.90
N GLY A 102 11.28 19.72 -1.66
CA GLY A 102 11.53 21.12 -2.05
C GLY A 102 12.70 21.78 -1.30
N GLY A 103 13.78 21.04 -1.05
CA GLY A 103 14.96 21.42 -0.29
C GLY A 103 16.14 20.52 -0.66
N SER A 104 17.36 21.03 -0.43
CA SER A 104 18.58 20.23 -0.62
C SER A 104 18.50 18.92 0.17
N ASP A 105 18.99 17.85 -0.44
CA ASP A 105 19.22 16.53 0.15
C ASP A 105 20.71 16.22 -0.11
N ARG A 106 21.55 16.43 0.90
CA ARG A 106 23.01 16.47 0.74
C ARG A 106 23.66 15.09 0.70
N ASP A 107 23.10 14.10 1.38
CA ASP A 107 23.58 12.72 1.39
C ASP A 107 22.81 11.81 0.43
N GLY A 108 21.67 12.25 -0.09
CA GLY A 108 20.94 11.59 -1.15
C GLY A 108 20.14 10.40 -0.68
N ASP A 109 19.69 10.41 0.58
CA ASP A 109 18.89 9.34 1.15
C ASP A 109 17.39 9.49 0.87
N GLY A 110 16.94 10.64 0.34
CA GLY A 110 15.54 10.91 0.02
C GLY A 110 14.76 11.62 1.13
N VAL A 111 15.40 11.97 2.24
CA VAL A 111 14.89 12.89 3.26
C VAL A 111 15.55 14.26 3.04
N ALA A 112 14.74 15.30 2.80
CA ALA A 112 15.30 16.63 2.60
C ALA A 112 16.03 17.15 3.85
N ASP A 113 17.15 17.88 3.70
CA ASP A 113 18.03 18.43 4.75
C ASP A 113 17.29 19.14 5.91
N GLN A 114 16.11 19.70 5.63
CA GLN A 114 15.30 20.43 6.63
C GLN A 114 14.46 19.52 7.52
N LEU A 115 14.17 18.31 7.04
CA LEU A 115 13.41 17.25 7.70
C LEU A 115 14.32 16.15 8.23
N ASP A 116 15.50 16.02 7.63
CA ASP A 116 16.56 15.09 7.98
C ASP A 116 17.26 15.50 9.29
N LYS A 117 17.38 14.54 10.21
CA LYS A 117 18.11 14.70 11.48
C LYS A 117 19.62 14.55 11.32
N CYS A 118 20.09 13.87 10.29
CA CYS A 118 21.49 13.68 9.92
C CYS A 118 21.80 14.11 8.47
N PRO A 119 21.69 15.42 8.12
CA PRO A 119 21.78 15.95 6.74
C PRO A 119 23.09 15.81 5.96
N ASP A 120 24.02 15.00 6.43
CA ASP A 120 25.30 14.74 5.80
C ASP A 120 25.68 13.23 5.88
N GLU A 121 24.80 12.37 6.42
CA GLU A 121 25.01 10.94 6.63
C GLU A 121 23.75 10.18 6.18
N PRO A 122 23.84 9.40 5.09
CA PRO A 122 22.65 8.77 4.52
C PRO A 122 22.06 7.70 5.43
N GLU A 123 20.73 7.66 5.49
CA GLU A 123 19.93 6.56 6.03
C GLU A 123 20.35 5.17 5.49
N ASP A 124 20.31 4.12 6.33
CA ASP A 124 20.69 2.74 5.98
C ASP A 124 19.53 1.81 5.59
N PHE A 125 18.28 2.29 5.64
CA PHE A 125 17.07 1.68 5.06
C PHE A 125 16.91 0.18 5.37
N ASP A 126 16.89 -0.17 6.65
CA ASP A 126 16.79 -1.56 7.11
C ASP A 126 15.40 -1.93 7.69
N GLN A 127 14.45 -0.98 7.64
CA GLN A 127 13.09 -1.01 8.21
C GLN A 127 13.01 -0.60 9.68
N PHE A 128 14.10 -0.11 10.26
CA PHE A 128 14.10 0.51 11.56
C PHE A 128 14.31 2.02 11.40
N GLN A 129 13.34 2.81 11.88
CA GLN A 129 13.42 4.27 11.91
C GLN A 129 13.76 5.04 10.61
N ASP A 130 13.74 4.38 9.43
CA ASP A 130 13.98 4.89 8.04
C ASP A 130 13.38 6.27 7.64
N GLY A 131 12.52 6.87 8.45
CA GLY A 131 11.82 8.11 8.16
C GLY A 131 12.46 9.36 8.75
N ASP A 132 13.58 9.25 9.46
CA ASP A 132 14.22 10.40 10.11
C ASP A 132 15.54 10.87 9.48
N GLY A 133 16.06 10.13 8.50
CA GLY A 133 17.23 10.48 7.71
C GLY A 133 18.55 10.20 8.44
N CYS A 134 18.54 9.36 9.47
CA CYS A 134 19.74 9.03 10.23
C CYS A 134 20.01 7.54 10.16
N PRO A 135 21.23 7.11 9.80
CA PRO A 135 21.56 5.69 9.87
C PRO A 135 21.52 5.20 11.32
N ASP A 136 20.91 4.02 11.51
CA ASP A 136 20.80 3.34 12.80
C ASP A 136 21.60 2.03 12.76
N PRO A 137 22.94 2.05 12.95
CA PRO A 137 23.81 0.89 12.76
C PRO A 137 23.76 -0.17 13.89
N ASP A 138 22.88 0.01 14.87
CA ASP A 138 22.65 -0.85 16.06
C ASP A 138 21.24 -0.53 16.59
N ASN A 139 20.23 -1.15 15.98
CA ASN A 139 18.83 -0.79 16.16
C ASN A 139 18.31 -1.02 17.59
N ASP A 140 18.71 -2.12 18.24
CA ASP A 140 18.29 -2.41 19.61
C ASP A 140 19.21 -1.85 20.70
N SER A 141 20.34 -1.25 20.28
CA SER A 141 21.30 -0.56 21.13
C SER A 141 21.98 -1.46 22.16
N ASP A 142 22.18 -2.73 21.84
CA ASP A 142 22.86 -3.68 22.72
C ASP A 142 24.41 -3.57 22.62
N GLY A 143 24.91 -2.91 21.57
CA GLY A 143 26.33 -2.68 21.29
C GLY A 143 26.95 -3.62 20.24
N ILE A 144 26.16 -4.49 19.61
CA ILE A 144 26.50 -5.26 18.41
C ILE A 144 25.84 -4.57 17.21
N ALA A 145 26.59 -4.38 16.12
CA ALA A 145 26.04 -3.70 14.95
C ALA A 145 25.10 -4.63 14.19
N ASP A 146 24.04 -4.13 13.56
CA ASP A 146 23.02 -4.97 12.88
C ASP A 146 23.60 -5.93 11.83
N VAL A 147 24.73 -5.54 11.23
CA VAL A 147 25.45 -6.37 10.24
C VAL A 147 26.12 -7.61 10.84
N ASP A 148 26.43 -7.57 12.13
CA ASP A 148 27.06 -8.63 12.91
C ASP A 148 26.07 -9.29 13.91
N ASP A 149 24.89 -8.71 14.08
CA ASP A 149 23.82 -9.14 15.00
C ASP A 149 22.90 -10.21 14.37
N LEU A 150 22.65 -11.32 15.08
CA LEU A 150 21.70 -12.34 14.64
C LEU A 150 20.22 -11.99 14.92
N CYS A 151 19.99 -11.10 15.88
CA CYS A 151 18.71 -10.58 16.31
C CYS A 151 18.70 -9.04 16.34
N PRO A 152 18.89 -8.33 15.19
CA PRO A 152 19.13 -6.88 15.16
C PRO A 152 18.07 -5.98 15.84
N ASN A 153 16.91 -6.50 16.21
CA ASN A 153 15.83 -5.73 16.81
C ASN A 153 15.47 -6.18 18.24
N ASP A 154 16.16 -7.19 18.77
CA ASP A 154 15.89 -7.81 20.05
C ASP A 154 17.21 -7.84 20.85
N PRO A 155 17.36 -6.99 21.88
CA PRO A 155 18.66 -6.77 22.50
C PRO A 155 19.16 -7.98 23.29
N GLU A 156 20.46 -8.25 23.16
CA GLU A 156 21.23 -9.24 23.93
C GLU A 156 21.06 -9.11 25.45
N ASP A 157 20.96 -10.25 26.14
CA ASP A 157 20.73 -10.32 27.59
C ASP A 157 21.96 -10.67 28.46
N LYS A 158 23.20 -10.57 27.95
CA LYS A 158 24.46 -10.41 28.72
C LYS A 158 24.52 -11.11 30.09
N ASP A 159 24.25 -12.40 30.12
CA ASP A 159 24.26 -13.22 31.32
C ASP A 159 25.48 -14.17 31.39
N GLY A 160 26.32 -14.17 30.35
CA GLY A 160 27.50 -14.99 30.19
C GLY A 160 27.29 -16.24 29.34
N PHE A 161 26.12 -16.42 28.74
CA PHE A 161 25.78 -17.43 27.76
C PHE A 161 25.57 -16.77 26.39
N GLU A 162 26.27 -17.25 25.36
CA GLU A 162 26.14 -16.82 23.95
C GLU A 162 26.16 -15.28 23.65
N ASP A 163 26.50 -14.41 24.64
CA ASP A 163 26.62 -12.92 24.61
C ASP A 163 27.28 -12.22 23.39
N GLU A 164 27.90 -12.95 22.47
CA GLU A 164 28.59 -12.41 21.29
C GLU A 164 27.73 -12.48 20.00
N ASP A 165 26.53 -13.06 20.05
CA ASP A 165 25.69 -13.25 18.85
C ASP A 165 24.55 -12.23 18.68
N GLY A 166 24.28 -11.41 19.70
CA GLY A 166 23.29 -10.31 19.66
C GLY A 166 21.87 -10.77 19.95
N CYS A 167 21.67 -12.05 20.26
CA CYS A 167 20.34 -12.58 20.54
C CYS A 167 20.12 -12.78 22.03
N PRO A 168 18.97 -12.35 22.59
CA PRO A 168 18.62 -12.71 23.95
C PRO A 168 18.38 -14.22 24.06
N ASP A 169 18.96 -14.84 25.08
CA ASP A 169 18.80 -16.24 25.45
C ASP A 169 18.03 -16.35 26.79
N PRO A 170 16.69 -16.19 26.79
CA PRO A 170 15.90 -16.18 28.02
C PRO A 170 15.72 -17.56 28.69
N ASP A 171 16.25 -18.63 28.10
CA ASP A 171 16.25 -20.02 28.58
C ASP A 171 17.47 -20.75 27.98
N ASN A 172 18.65 -20.47 28.55
CA ASN A 172 19.96 -20.91 28.03
C ASN A 172 20.06 -22.43 27.79
N ASP A 173 19.51 -23.25 28.70
CA ASP A 173 19.57 -24.70 28.59
C ASP A 173 18.37 -25.35 27.89
N ARG A 174 17.34 -24.53 27.59
CA ARG A 174 16.16 -24.87 26.79
C ARG A 174 15.30 -25.95 27.44
N ASP A 175 15.24 -25.98 28.77
CA ASP A 175 14.40 -26.92 29.50
C ASP A 175 12.93 -26.45 29.63
N GLY A 176 12.66 -25.17 29.33
CA GLY A 176 11.38 -24.50 29.38
C GLY A 176 11.14 -23.66 30.64
N ILE A 177 12.14 -23.51 31.52
CA ILE A 177 12.14 -22.60 32.67
C ILE A 177 13.07 -21.42 32.33
N PRO A 178 12.57 -20.17 32.30
CA PRO A 178 13.42 -19.03 31.97
C PRO A 178 14.55 -18.83 32.97
N ASP A 179 15.72 -18.35 32.55
CA ASP A 179 16.92 -18.20 33.40
C ASP A 179 16.67 -17.40 34.69
N VAL A 180 15.81 -16.40 34.61
CA VAL A 180 15.39 -15.57 35.77
C VAL A 180 14.61 -16.35 36.84
N ALA A 181 14.01 -17.47 36.47
CA ALA A 181 13.27 -18.40 37.33
C ALA A 181 14.03 -19.71 37.57
N ASP A 182 15.11 -19.95 36.84
CA ASP A 182 15.92 -21.15 36.89
C ASP A 182 17.02 -21.06 37.98
N LYS A 183 17.14 -22.11 38.82
CA LYS A 183 18.21 -22.17 39.82
C LYS A 183 19.53 -22.71 39.27
N CYS A 184 19.47 -23.45 38.18
CA CYS A 184 20.60 -23.94 37.41
C CYS A 184 20.47 -23.52 35.92
N PRO A 185 20.53 -22.21 35.60
CA PRO A 185 20.26 -21.66 34.25
C PRO A 185 20.99 -22.33 33.07
N ASN A 186 22.08 -23.04 33.33
CA ASN A 186 22.93 -23.66 32.31
C ASN A 186 22.90 -25.20 32.37
N GLU A 187 22.01 -25.80 33.17
CA GLU A 187 21.90 -27.25 33.36
C GLU A 187 20.44 -27.73 33.25
N PRO A 188 20.07 -28.43 32.16
CA PRO A 188 18.66 -28.68 31.89
C PRO A 188 17.99 -29.60 32.92
N GLU A 189 16.76 -29.26 33.31
CA GLU A 189 15.93 -30.01 34.24
C GLU A 189 15.68 -31.47 33.80
N THR A 190 15.66 -32.36 34.79
CA THR A 190 15.30 -33.76 34.63
C THR A 190 13.84 -33.99 35.03
N LYS A 191 12.91 -33.84 34.06
CA LYS A 191 11.47 -34.04 34.28
C LYS A 191 11.12 -35.48 34.69
N ASN A 192 11.01 -35.73 36.00
CA ASN A 192 10.79 -37.06 36.57
C ASN A 192 9.68 -37.11 37.64
N GLY A 193 9.02 -35.99 37.92
CA GLY A 193 7.96 -35.87 38.94
C GLY A 193 8.48 -35.43 40.31
N ARG A 194 9.74 -34.98 40.40
CA ARG A 194 10.36 -34.42 41.60
C ARG A 194 10.97 -33.09 41.24
N GLN A 195 10.57 -32.04 41.97
CA GLN A 195 11.15 -30.69 41.85
C GLN A 195 11.22 -30.11 40.42
N ASP A 196 10.47 -30.66 39.45
CA ASP A 196 10.46 -30.27 38.02
C ASP A 196 10.13 -28.78 37.72
N ASP A 197 9.91 -27.95 38.74
CA ASP A 197 9.63 -26.51 38.61
C ASP A 197 10.82 -25.64 39.05
N ASP A 198 11.97 -26.23 39.42
CA ASP A 198 13.12 -25.50 39.97
C ASP A 198 14.35 -25.37 39.07
N GLY A 199 14.29 -25.97 37.88
CA GLY A 199 15.29 -25.77 36.81
C GLY A 199 16.60 -26.51 37.05
N CYS A 200 16.63 -27.48 37.98
CA CYS A 200 17.86 -28.14 38.37
C CYS A 200 17.75 -29.65 38.22
N PRO A 201 18.70 -30.30 37.51
CA PRO A 201 18.65 -31.74 37.31
C PRO A 201 18.70 -32.50 38.64
N ASP A 202 17.62 -33.24 38.94
CA ASP A 202 17.57 -34.11 40.10
C ASP A 202 17.75 -35.62 39.77
N ARG A 203 17.94 -36.42 40.82
CA ARG A 203 18.34 -37.83 40.73
C ARG A 203 17.29 -38.81 41.21
#